data_AF-A0A7K4IFF4-F1
#
_entry.id   AF-A0A7K4IFF4-F1
#
_cell.length_a   1.000
_cell.length_b   1.000
_cell.length_c   1.000
_cell.angle_alpha   90.00
_cell.angle_beta   90.00
_cell.angle_gamma   90.00
#
_symmetry.space_group_name_H-M   'P 1'
#
loop_
_entity.id
_entity.type
_entity.pdbx_description
1 polymer ?
#
loop_
_entity_poly.entity_id
_entity_poly.type
_entity_poly.pdbx_seq_one_letter_code
_entity_poly.pdbx_strand_id
1 'polypeptide(L)'
;MTRPLNEVMRQLENYTLSWHHWLIVLYLLKVGGSGTAGQILSILKKEGFSSHSIMQVLKRDLVELGEAIDVEGDIENPQDATVVTLTSDPRFQSFLKKHLKSVVASLKTRSSR
;
A
#
# COMPACT_ATOMS: atom_id res chain seq x y z
N MET A 1 -7.60 17.21 1.61
CA MET A 1 -7.59 16.62 2.96
C MET A 1 -7.29 15.14 2.80
N THR A 2 -6.27 14.64 3.49
CA THR A 2 -5.89 13.21 3.48
C THR A 2 -6.84 12.41 4.38
N ARG A 3 -7.05 11.12 4.09
CA ARG A 3 -7.87 10.24 4.93
C ARG A 3 -7.16 9.98 6.27
N PRO A 4 -7.86 10.08 7.42
CA PRO A 4 -7.25 9.84 8.72
C PRO A 4 -6.89 8.36 8.91
N LEU A 5 -5.83 8.08 9.66
CA LEU A 5 -5.24 6.75 9.79
C LEU A 5 -6.23 5.68 10.24
N ASN A 6 -7.15 6.02 11.15
CA ASN A 6 -8.19 5.10 11.63
C ASN A 6 -9.14 4.65 10.51
N GLU A 7 -9.48 5.56 9.59
CA GLU A 7 -10.34 5.22 8.45
C GLU A 7 -9.60 4.35 7.45
N VAL A 8 -8.32 4.66 7.18
CA VAL A 8 -7.47 3.87 6.29
C VAL A 8 -7.29 2.45 6.84
N MET A 9 -7.01 2.30 8.14
CA MET A 9 -6.92 0.98 8.79
C MET A 9 -8.23 0.20 8.63
N ARG A 10 -9.38 0.82 8.88
CA ARG A 10 -10.70 0.18 8.70
C ARG A 10 -10.95 -0.22 7.25
N GLN A 11 -10.52 0.58 6.27
CA GLN A 11 -10.61 0.24 4.85
C GLN A 11 -9.73 -0.97 4.52
N LEU A 12 -8.50 -1.01 5.03
CA LEU A 12 -7.55 -2.11 4.83
C LEU A 12 -8.00 -3.42 5.46
N GLU A 13 -8.91 -3.41 6.45
CA GLU A 13 -9.50 -4.66 6.98
C GLU A 13 -10.33 -5.41 5.94
N ASN A 14 -10.89 -4.72 4.94
CA ASN A 14 -11.59 -5.36 3.83
C ASN A 14 -10.64 -5.66 2.67
N TYR A 15 -9.93 -6.80 2.77
CA TYR A 15 -8.91 -7.21 1.81
C TYR A 15 -9.40 -7.28 0.36
N THR A 16 -10.65 -7.68 0.12
CA THR A 16 -11.21 -7.81 -1.23
C THR A 16 -11.35 -6.47 -1.92
N LEU A 17 -11.75 -5.43 -1.19
CA LEU A 17 -11.92 -4.08 -1.74
C LEU A 17 -10.61 -3.27 -1.74
N SER A 18 -9.67 -3.63 -0.87
CA SER A 18 -8.43 -2.87 -0.64
C SER A 18 -7.17 -3.57 -1.16
N TRP A 19 -7.29 -4.58 -2.02
CA TRP A 19 -6.14 -5.39 -2.45
C TRP A 19 -5.04 -4.57 -3.14
N HIS A 20 -5.39 -3.49 -3.86
CA HIS A 20 -4.44 -2.57 -4.49
C HIS A 20 -3.65 -1.78 -3.45
N HIS A 21 -4.34 -1.27 -2.43
CA HIS A 21 -3.71 -0.57 -1.30
C HIS A 21 -2.75 -1.51 -0.55
N TRP A 22 -3.16 -2.75 -0.33
CA TRP A 22 -2.29 -3.78 0.24
C TRP A 22 -1.07 -4.07 -0.62
N LEU A 23 -1.22 -4.13 -1.94
CA LEU A 23 -0.09 -4.31 -2.86
C LEU A 23 0.95 -3.21 -2.70
N ILE A 24 0.53 -1.94 -2.61
CA ILE A 24 1.42 -0.80 -2.37
C ILE A 24 2.08 -0.92 -1.00
N VAL A 25 1.32 -1.17 0.07
CA VAL A 25 1.83 -1.31 1.44
C VAL A 25 2.85 -2.44 1.55
N LEU A 26 2.52 -3.62 0.99
CA LEU A 26 3.41 -4.78 0.96
C LEU A 26 4.69 -4.50 0.18
N TYR A 27 4.57 -3.80 -0.94
CA TYR A 27 5.74 -3.38 -1.69
C TYR A 27 6.63 -2.46 -0.87
N LEU A 28 6.08 -1.40 -0.27
CA LEU A 28 6.84 -0.45 0.54
C LEU A 28 7.53 -1.18 1.72
N LEU A 29 6.83 -2.09 2.40
CA LEU A 29 7.44 -2.93 3.43
C LEU A 29 8.62 -3.75 2.89
N LYS A 30 8.48 -4.33 1.68
CA LYS A 30 9.54 -5.13 1.03
C LYS A 30 10.79 -4.29 0.72
N VAL A 31 10.65 -3.01 0.40
CA VAL A 31 11.78 -2.11 0.09
C VAL A 31 12.27 -1.29 1.28
N GLY A 32 11.87 -1.65 2.51
CA GLY A 32 12.37 -1.03 3.74
C GLY A 32 11.56 0.17 4.23
N GLY A 33 10.33 0.32 3.75
CA GLY A 33 9.36 1.33 4.19
C GLY A 33 9.23 2.53 3.26
N SER A 34 10.08 2.64 2.24
CA SER A 34 10.07 3.77 1.30
C SER A 34 10.40 3.31 -0.12
N GLY A 35 9.75 3.90 -1.12
CA GLY A 35 9.98 3.65 -2.54
C GLY A 35 9.43 4.77 -3.41
N THR A 36 9.67 4.73 -4.72
CA THR A 36 9.18 5.76 -5.63
C THR A 36 7.88 5.36 -6.33
N ALA A 37 7.10 6.35 -6.75
CA ALA A 37 5.90 6.15 -7.56
C ALA A 37 6.19 5.33 -8.82
N GLY A 38 7.31 5.57 -9.51
CA GLY A 38 7.73 4.78 -10.67
C GLY A 38 7.94 3.29 -10.35
N GLN A 39 8.47 2.98 -9.17
CA GLN A 39 8.62 1.60 -8.72
C GLN A 39 7.26 0.97 -8.38
N ILE A 40 6.36 1.72 -7.75
CA ILE A 40 4.98 1.28 -7.46
C ILE A 40 4.22 1.00 -8.76
N LEU A 41 4.33 1.89 -9.76
CA LEU A 41 3.74 1.72 -11.09
C LEU A 41 4.24 0.45 -11.77
N SER A 42 5.53 0.14 -11.65
CA SER A 42 6.11 -1.08 -12.22
C SER A 42 5.41 -2.34 -11.67
N ILE A 43 5.01 -2.32 -10.40
CA ILE A 43 4.34 -3.45 -9.75
C ILE A 43 2.88 -3.52 -10.16
N LEU A 44 2.17 -2.38 -10.12
CA LEU A 44 0.81 -2.31 -10.65
C LEU A 44 0.77 -2.79 -12.12
N LYS A 45 1.75 -2.42 -12.95
CA LYS A 45 1.80 -2.90 -14.35
C LYS A 45 1.96 -4.42 -14.43
N LYS A 46 2.74 -5.04 -13.54
CA LYS A 46 2.91 -6.51 -13.48
C LYS A 46 1.65 -7.24 -13.04
N GLU A 47 0.84 -6.62 -12.19
CA GLU A 47 -0.46 -7.16 -11.76
C GLU A 47 -1.59 -6.95 -12.79
N GLY A 48 -1.26 -6.51 -14.02
CA GLY A 48 -2.21 -6.47 -15.14
C GLY A 48 -2.98 -5.16 -15.30
N PHE A 49 -2.59 -4.10 -14.59
CA PHE A 49 -3.22 -2.79 -14.74
C PHE A 49 -2.95 -2.18 -16.12
N SER A 50 -4.02 -1.67 -16.76
CA SER A 50 -3.92 -1.01 -18.06
C SER A 50 -3.02 0.23 -17.99
N SER A 51 -2.11 0.36 -18.95
CA SER A 51 -1.21 1.52 -19.04
C SER A 51 -1.96 2.85 -19.22
N HIS A 52 -3.21 2.83 -19.71
CA HIS A 52 -4.02 4.03 -19.90
C HIS A 52 -4.60 4.58 -18.59
N SER A 53 -4.85 3.72 -17.59
CA SER A 53 -5.50 4.10 -16.32
C SER A 53 -4.60 3.96 -15.11
N ILE A 54 -3.45 3.29 -15.22
CA ILE A 54 -2.57 2.97 -14.10
C ILE A 54 -2.14 4.20 -13.29
N MET A 55 -1.94 5.35 -13.95
CA MET A 55 -1.59 6.58 -13.25
C MET A 55 -2.76 7.12 -12.42
N GLN A 56 -3.97 7.07 -12.95
CA GLN A 56 -5.17 7.47 -12.21
C GLN A 56 -5.43 6.52 -11.04
N VAL A 57 -5.19 5.22 -11.23
CA VAL A 57 -5.26 4.23 -10.16
C VAL A 57 -4.24 4.54 -9.07
N LEU A 58 -2.97 4.75 -9.43
CA LEU A 58 -1.94 5.09 -8.46
C LEU A 58 -2.33 6.35 -7.67
N LYS A 59 -2.67 7.43 -8.38
CA LYS A 59 -3.09 8.68 -7.74
C LYS A 59 -4.22 8.46 -6.74
N ARG A 60 -5.28 7.78 -7.17
CA ARG A 60 -6.42 7.46 -6.30
C ARG A 60 -5.95 6.67 -5.08
N ASP A 61 -5.19 5.61 -5.29
CA ASP A 61 -4.77 4.71 -4.22
C ASP A 61 -3.82 5.41 -3.23
N LEU A 62 -2.96 6.35 -3.67
CA LEU A 62 -2.15 7.19 -2.79
C LEU A 62 -3.03 8.14 -1.94
N VAL A 63 -4.01 8.80 -2.55
CA VAL A 63 -4.96 9.67 -1.83
C VAL A 63 -5.77 8.88 -0.81
N GLU A 64 -6.21 7.68 -1.19
CA GLU A 64 -6.99 6.79 -0.32
C GLU A 64 -6.17 6.20 0.83
N LEU A 65 -4.87 5.97 0.64
CA LEU A 65 -3.95 5.56 1.71
C LEU A 65 -3.72 6.65 2.76
N GLY A 66 -3.98 7.93 2.44
CA GLY A 66 -4.03 9.01 3.43
C GLY A 66 -2.85 9.02 4.39
N GLU A 67 -3.11 9.11 5.69
CA GLU A 67 -2.09 9.13 6.75
C GLU A 67 -1.28 7.83 6.93
N ALA A 68 -1.61 6.75 6.20
CA ALA A 68 -0.80 5.52 6.24
C ALA A 68 0.51 5.66 5.45
N ILE A 69 0.59 6.68 4.59
CA ILE A 69 1.77 7.01 3.81
C ILE A 69 2.09 8.50 3.91
N ASP A 70 3.32 8.85 3.62
CA ASP A 70 3.79 10.20 3.35
C ASP A 70 4.28 10.25 1.89
N VAL A 71 3.98 11.34 1.20
CA VAL A 71 4.29 11.52 -0.23
C VAL A 71 5.09 12.80 -0.38
N GLU A 72 6.33 12.67 -0.84
CA GLU A 72 7.19 13.83 -1.08
C GLU A 72 6.77 14.55 -2.36
N GLY A 73 6.13 15.72 -2.21
CA GLY A 73 5.70 16.57 -3.31
C GLY A 73 4.19 16.55 -3.54
N ASP A 74 3.78 16.64 -4.80
CA ASP A 74 2.37 16.73 -5.17
C ASP A 74 1.73 15.34 -5.37
N ILE A 75 0.90 14.94 -4.41
CA ILE A 75 0.11 13.69 -4.46
C ILE A 75 -0.94 13.69 -5.59
N GLU A 76 -1.36 14.88 -6.05
CA GLU A 76 -2.34 15.01 -7.13
C GLU A 76 -1.72 14.80 -8.52
N ASN A 77 -0.39 14.89 -8.62
CA ASN A 77 0.36 14.69 -9.86
C ASN A 77 1.72 14.00 -9.59
N PRO A 78 1.73 12.75 -9.10
CA PRO A 78 2.95 12.05 -8.75
C PRO A 78 3.80 11.81 -9.99
N GLN A 79 5.08 12.19 -9.89
CA GLN A 79 6.09 11.90 -10.90
C GLN A 79 6.75 10.56 -10.57
N ASP A 80 7.43 9.92 -11.53
CA ASP A 80 8.11 8.64 -11.28
C ASP A 80 9.13 8.70 -10.12
N ALA A 81 9.73 9.88 -9.90
CA ALA A 81 10.68 10.15 -8.82
C ALA A 81 10.04 10.52 -7.48
N THR A 82 8.71 10.74 -7.43
CA THR A 82 7.97 11.04 -6.19
C THR A 82 8.18 9.92 -5.19
N VAL A 83 8.72 10.27 -4.01
CA VAL A 83 8.99 9.32 -2.93
C VAL A 83 7.71 9.11 -2.13
N VAL A 84 7.41 7.84 -1.84
CA VAL A 84 6.30 7.40 -1.01
C VAL A 84 6.85 6.58 0.14
N THR A 85 6.50 6.96 1.36
CA THR A 85 7.04 6.37 2.58
C THR A 85 5.90 5.92 3.50
N LEU A 86 6.02 4.76 4.13
CA LEU A 86 5.04 4.31 5.14
C LEU A 86 5.15 5.18 6.39
N THR A 87 4.01 5.49 7.00
CA THR A 87 3.99 6.19 8.28
C THR A 87 4.74 5.42 9.36
N SER A 88 5.44 6.15 10.23
CA SER A 88 6.07 5.61 11.43
C SER A 88 5.12 5.48 12.62
N ASP A 89 3.82 5.75 12.44
CA ASP A 89 2.83 5.66 13.52
C ASP A 89 2.79 4.24 14.13
N PRO A 90 3.05 4.08 15.44
CA PRO A 90 3.08 2.78 16.11
C PRO A 90 1.78 1.99 15.99
N ARG A 91 0.63 2.67 15.87
CA ARG A 91 -0.70 2.05 15.69
C ARG A 91 -0.76 1.35 14.35
N PHE A 92 -0.29 2.00 13.29
CA PHE A 92 -0.25 1.41 11.95
C PHE A 92 0.74 0.25 11.87
N GLN A 93 1.93 0.40 12.45
CA GLN A 93 2.90 -0.69 12.50
C GLN A 93 2.35 -1.93 13.22
N SER A 94 1.62 -1.73 14.31
CA SER A 94 0.96 -2.80 15.05
C SER A 94 -0.16 -3.46 14.24
N PHE A 95 -0.95 -2.65 13.54
CA PHE A 95 -1.97 -3.11 12.59
C PHE A 95 -1.36 -3.99 11.49
N LEU A 96 -0.32 -3.52 10.79
CA LEU A 96 0.35 -4.29 9.75
C LEU A 96 0.89 -5.62 10.28
N LYS A 97 1.57 -5.62 11.43
CA LYS A 97 2.08 -6.85 12.07
C LYS A 97 0.95 -7.85 12.36
N LYS A 98 -0.18 -7.39 12.91
CA LYS A 98 -1.35 -8.25 13.21
C LYS A 98 -1.89 -8.91 11.94
N HIS A 99 -2.11 -8.11 10.90
CA HIS A 99 -2.75 -8.57 9.67
C HIS A 99 -1.83 -9.48 8.84
N LEU A 100 -0.53 -9.15 8.75
CA LEU A 100 0.46 -10.00 8.08
C LEU A 100 0.73 -11.31 8.81
N LYS A 101 0.83 -11.29 10.16
CA LYS A 101 1.05 -12.50 10.96
C LYS A 101 -0.07 -13.52 10.76
N SER A 102 -1.32 -13.07 10.67
CA SER A 102 -2.48 -13.93 10.41
C SER A 102 -2.35 -14.67 9.07
N VAL A 103 -1.97 -13.95 8.01
CA VAL A 103 -1.75 -14.52 6.67
C VAL A 103 -0.55 -15.48 6.66
N VAL A 104 0.55 -15.12 7.29
CA VAL A 104 1.72 -16.02 7.38
C VAL A 104 1.40 -17.28 8.18
N ALA A 105 0.57 -17.18 9.22
CA ALA A 105 0.14 -18.34 10.00
C ALA A 105 -0.74 -19.30 9.18
N SER A 106 -1.64 -18.79 8.33
CA SER A 106 -2.47 -19.62 7.46
C SER A 106 -1.70 -20.27 6.31
N LEU A 107 -0.55 -19.72 5.92
CA LEU A 107 0.36 -20.39 4.98
C LEU A 107 1.07 -21.59 5.64
N LYS A 108 1.37 -21.50 6.94
CA LYS A 108 2.05 -22.58 7.69
C LYS A 108 1.15 -23.80 7.94
N THR A 109 -0.17 -23.68 7.82
CA THR A 109 -1.11 -24.79 8.05
C THR A 109 -1.13 -25.85 6.94
N ARG A 110 -0.45 -25.64 5.82
CA ARG A 110 -0.23 -26.70 4.81
C ARG A 110 1.09 -27.42 5.07
N SER A 111 1.26 -27.97 6.28
CA SER A 111 2.19 -29.10 6.44
C SER A 111 1.55 -30.28 5.73
N SER A 112 2.07 -30.60 4.55
CA SER A 112 1.79 -31.85 3.85
C SER A 112 2.01 -33.01 4.82
N ARG A 113 0.92 -33.58 5.31
CA ARG A 113 0.86 -34.97 5.72
C ARG A 113 0.07 -35.71 4.67
#